data_AF-A0A849V713-F1
#
_entry.id   AF-A0A849V713-F1
#
_cell.length_a   1.000
_cell.length_b   1.000
_cell.length_c   1.000
_cell.angle_alpha   90.00
_cell.angle_beta   90.00
_cell.angle_gamma   90.00
#
_symmetry.space_group_name_H-M   'P 1'
#
loop_
_entity.id
_entity.type
_entity.pdbx_description
1 polymer ?
#
loop_
_entity_poly.entity_id
_entity_poly.type
_entity_poly.pdbx_seq_one_letter_code
_entity_poly.pdbx_strand_id
1 'polypeptide(L)' 'MALIVVTGEQDKEIELGVTRYAINLDGESCEFALVIADSIRGKGLAHKLMIAFVRYCNRT' A
#
# COMPACT_ATOMS: atom_id res chain seq x y z
N MET A 1 7.93 7.30 -2.25
CA MET A 1 7.98 5.90 -2.74
C MET A 1 6.55 5.34 -2.81
N ALA A 2 6.32 4.20 -3.49
CA ALA A 2 4.97 3.63 -3.64
C ALA A 2 4.96 2.08 -3.58
N LEU A 3 3.88 1.52 -3.03
CA LEU A 3 3.53 0.11 -3.11
C LEU A 3 2.23 -0.03 -3.91
N ILE A 4 2.20 -0.94 -4.87
CA ILE A 4 1.05 -1.18 -5.74
C ILE A 4 0.52 -2.58 -5.46
N VAL A 5 -0.79 -2.70 -5.30
CA VAL A 5 -1.48 -3.99 -5.20
C VAL A 5 -2.02 -4.32 -6.57
N VAL A 6 -1.50 -5.39 -7.16
CA VAL A 6 -1.98 -5.95 -8.42
C VAL A 6 -2.61 -7.32 -8.19
N THR A 7 -3.60 -7.66 -8.99
CA THR A 7 -4.08 -9.03 -9.13
C THR A 7 -3.86 -9.52 -10.55
N GLY A 8 -3.47 -10.78 -10.70
CA GLY A 8 -3.36 -11.44 -11.99
C GLY A 8 -4.64 -12.22 -12.27
N GLU A 9 -5.50 -11.69 -13.14
CA GLU A 9 -6.53 -12.49 -13.80
C GLU A 9 -6.23 -12.53 -15.30
N GLN A 10 -6.12 -13.74 -15.85
CA GLN A 10 -6.09 -13.99 -17.29
C GLN A 10 -5.09 -13.11 -18.08
N ASP A 11 -3.81 -13.17 -17.70
CA ASP A 11 -2.71 -12.49 -18.39
C ASP A 11 -2.74 -10.95 -18.33
N LYS A 12 -3.58 -10.37 -17.47
CA LYS A 12 -3.62 -8.94 -17.17
C LYS A 12 -3.39 -8.66 -15.70
N GLU A 13 -2.44 -7.78 -15.42
CA GLU A 13 -2.27 -7.20 -14.09
C GLU A 13 -3.31 -6.08 -13.92
N ILE A 14 -4.25 -6.28 -13.00
CA ILE A 14 -5.25 -5.28 -12.64
C ILE A 14 -4.80 -4.60 -11.36
N GLU A 15 -4.64 -3.28 -11.39
CA GLU A 15 -4.35 -2.46 -10.23
C GLU A 15 -5.58 -2.36 -9.32
N LEU A 16 -5.42 -2.78 -8.07
CA LEU A 16 -6.47 -2.80 -7.04
C LEU A 16 -6.28 -1.71 -5.98
N GLY A 17 -5.09 -1.13 -5.90
CA GLY A 17 -4.81 -0.07 -4.96
C GLY A 17 -3.35 0.36 -4.95
N VAL A 18 -3.13 1.56 -4.45
CA VAL A 18 -1.80 2.18 -4.36
C VAL A 18 -1.63 2.81 -3.00
N THR A 19 -0.51 2.49 -2.36
CA THR A 19 0.02 3.24 -1.21
C THR A 19 1.18 4.08 -1.67
N ARG A 20 1.19 5.36 -1.32
CA ARG A 20 2.37 6.21 -1.43
C ARG A 20 2.82 6.61 -0.05
N TYR A 21 4.13 6.73 0.12
CA TYR A 21 4.72 7.17 1.38
C TYR A 21 5.92 8.08 1.14
N ALA A 22 6.15 8.96 2.11
CA ALA A 22 7.30 9.85 2.18
C ALA A 22 7.91 9.72 3.58
N ILE A 23 9.19 9.35 3.63
CA ILE A 23 9.96 9.34 4.88
C ILE A 23 10.35 10.80 5.16
N ASN A 24 10.05 11.26 6.36
CA ASN A 24 10.43 12.61 6.78
C ASN A 24 11.93 12.66 7.05
N LEU A 25 12.51 13.85 6.93
CA LEU A 25 13.95 14.05 7.13
C LEU A 25 14.43 13.79 8.57
N ASP A 26 13.50 13.59 9.50
CA ASP A 26 13.78 13.18 10.88
C ASP A 26 14.22 11.71 10.99
N GLY A 27 14.01 10.90 9.94
CA GLY A 27 14.36 9.48 9.92
C GLY A 27 13.49 8.59 10.81
N GLU A 28 12.50 9.15 11.49
CA GLU A 28 11.66 8.45 12.49
C GLU A 28 10.18 8.47 12.10
N SER A 29 9.75 9.46 11.32
CA SER A 29 8.35 9.59 10.93
C SER A 29 8.15 9.43 9.43
N CYS A 30 6.99 8.91 9.07
CA CYS A 30 6.63 8.69 7.68
C CYS A 30 5.16 9.04 7.45
N GLU A 31 4.91 9.85 6.43
CA GLU A 31 3.57 10.17 5.97
C GLU A 31 3.17 9.20 4.86
N PHE A 32 1.91 8.78 4.85
CA PHE A 32 1.41 7.86 3.83
C PHE A 32 -0.02 8.19 3.39
N ALA A 33 -0.32 7.86 2.14
CA ALA A 33 -1.64 7.94 1.54
C ALA A 33 -1.97 6.62 0.85
N LEU A 34 -3.20 6.15 1.02
CA LEU A 34 -3.67 4.88 0.50
C LEU A 34 -4.97 5.06 -0.28
N VAL A 35 -5.03 4.49 -1.48
CA VAL A 35 -6.25 4.39 -2.29
C VAL A 35 -6.49 2.93 -2.65
N ILE A 36 -7.73 2.45 -2.47
CA ILE A 36 -8.17 1.10 -2.82
C ILE A 36 -9.35 1.21 -3.78
N ALA A 37 -9.37 0.36 -4.81
CA ALA A 37 -10.48 0.25 -5.74
C ALA A 37 -11.78 -0.14 -5.01
N ASP A 38 -12.88 0.51 -5.35
CA ASP A 38 -14.19 0.28 -4.72
C ASP A 38 -14.66 -1.19 -4.82
N SER A 39 -14.26 -1.89 -5.89
CA SER A 39 -14.56 -3.30 -6.12
C SER A 39 -14.06 -4.24 -5.01
N ILE A 40 -13.07 -3.82 -4.20
CA ILE A 40 -12.47 -4.62 -3.13
C ILE A 40 -12.59 -3.92 -1.75
N ARG A 41 -13.39 -2.86 -1.69
CA ARG A 41 -13.71 -2.20 -0.42
C ARG A 41 -14.40 -3.16 0.56
N GLY A 42 -14.12 -2.99 1.85
CA GLY A 42 -14.72 -3.82 2.92
C GLY A 42 -14.08 -5.20 3.12
N LYS A 43 -13.13 -5.62 2.27
CA LYS A 43 -12.43 -6.92 2.41
C LYS A 43 -11.16 -6.87 3.26
N GLY A 44 -10.90 -5.76 3.94
CA GLY A 44 -9.71 -5.57 4.78
C GLY A 44 -8.39 -5.43 4.02
N LEU A 45 -8.43 -5.22 2.71
CA LEU A 45 -7.22 -5.09 1.87
C LEU A 45 -6.35 -3.90 2.33
N ALA A 46 -6.99 -2.76 2.63
CA ALA A 46 -6.32 -1.57 3.14
C ALA A 46 -5.52 -1.85 4.42
N HIS A 47 -6.11 -2.60 5.36
CA HIS A 47 -5.48 -2.95 6.61
C HIS A 47 -4.26 -3.86 6.40
N LYS A 48 -4.38 -4.88 5.55
CA LYS A 48 -3.26 -5.77 5.22
C LYS A 48 -2.08 -5.02 4.61
N LEU A 49 -2.38 -4.07 3.70
CA LEU A 49 -1.36 -3.26 3.05
C LEU A 49 -0.67 -2.31 4.04
N MET A 50 -1.42 -1.74 4.97
CA MET A 50 -0.87 -0.90 6.04
C MET A 50 0.06 -1.68 6.97
N ILE A 51 -0.30 -2.91 7.38
CA ILE A 51 0.60 -3.75 8.19
C ILE A 51 1.89 -4.06 7.43
N ALA A 52 1.79 -4.40 6.14
CA ALA A 52 2.96 -4.66 5.29
C ALA A 52 3.85 -3.41 5.18
N PHE A 53 3.24 -2.24 5.04
CA PHE A 53 3.93 -0.96 4.99
C PHE A 53 4.64 -0.62 6.32
N VAL A 54 3.95 -0.71 7.46
CA VAL A 54 4.56 -0.45 8.78
C VAL A 54 5.74 -1.40 9.04
N ARG A 55 5.62 -2.67 8.64
CA ARG A 55 6.72 -3.63 8.70
C ARG A 55 7.90 -3.25 7.81
N TYR A 56 7.64 -2.63 6.66
CA TYR A 56 8.69 -2.16 5.77
C TYR A 56 9.45 -0.98 6.40
N CYS A 57 8.73 0.02 6.93
CA CYS A 57 9.33 1.16 7.61
C CYS A 57 10.15 0.76 8.84
N ASN A 58 9.72 -0.24 9.62
CA ASN A 58 10.50 -0.73 10.77
C ASN A 58 11.77 -1.51 10.39
N ARG A 59 12.01 -1.78 9.11
CA ARG A 59 13.16 -2.58 8.62
C ARG A 59 14.25 -1.76 7.96
N THR A 60 13.93 -0.56 7.49
CA THR A 60 14.84 0.46 6.95
C THR A 60 15.30 1.40 8.04
#